data_AF-A0A097PSL6-F1
#
_entry.id   AF-A0A097PSL6-F1
#
_cell.length_a   1.000
_cell.length_b   1.000
_cell.length_c   1.000
_cell.angle_alpha   90.00
_cell.angle_beta   90.00
_cell.angle_gamma   90.00
#
_symmetry.space_group_name_H-M   'P 1'
#
loop_
_entity.id
_entity.type
_entity.pdbx_description
1 polymer ?
#
loop_
_entity_poly.entity_id
_entity_poly.type
_entity_poly.pdbx_seq_one_letter_code
_entity_poly.pdbx_strand_id
1 'polypeptide(L)' 'VKRVAASCVWLASKLEESPRKAKHVLIVFHRMECRRENLPIQHLDIFSKKYLELKMDLNRTERHLLKEMGFIC' A
#
# COMPACT_ATOMS: atom_id res chain seq x y z
N VAL A 1 -8.03 -6.81 -5.03
CA VAL A 1 -6.82 -7.59 -4.67
C VAL A 1 -5.58 -6.71 -4.42
N LYS A 2 -5.15 -5.84 -5.36
CA LYS A 2 -3.89 -5.06 -5.26
C LYS A 2 -3.80 -4.15 -4.02
N ARG A 3 -4.86 -3.40 -3.70
CA ARG A 3 -4.93 -2.51 -2.52
C ARG A 3 -4.81 -3.28 -1.20
N VAL A 4 -5.49 -4.42 -1.11
CA VAL A 4 -5.44 -5.33 0.05
C VAL A 4 -4.02 -5.84 0.25
N ALA A 5 -3.35 -6.30 -0.80
CA ALA A 5 -1.97 -6.77 -0.72
C ALA A 5 -0.99 -5.67 -0.22
N ALA A 6 -1.12 -4.44 -0.74
CA ALA A 6 -0.31 -3.32 -0.28
C ALA A 6 -0.55 -3.00 1.21
N SER A 7 -1.81 -3.02 1.64
CA SER A 7 -2.18 -2.81 3.05
C SER A 7 -1.73 -3.96 3.95
N CYS A 8 -1.76 -5.21 3.50
CA CYS A 8 -1.22 -6.35 4.26
C CYS A 8 0.28 -6.21 4.46
N VAL A 9 1.04 -5.89 3.41
CA VAL A 9 2.50 -5.66 3.52
C VAL A 9 2.80 -4.46 4.41
N TRP A 10 2.01 -3.38 4.29
CA TRP A 10 2.10 -2.21 5.14
C TRP A 10 1.90 -2.55 6.61
N LEU A 11 0.82 -3.29 6.93
CA LEU A 11 0.49 -3.71 8.28
C LEU A 11 1.55 -4.67 8.84
N ALA A 12 1.90 -5.72 8.10
CA ALA A 12 2.93 -6.68 8.48
C ALA A 12 4.27 -6.01 8.78
N SER A 13 4.67 -5.00 8.00
CA SER A 13 5.93 -4.28 8.27
C SER A 13 5.96 -3.61 9.64
N LYS A 14 4.80 -3.21 10.17
CA LYS A 14 4.71 -2.62 11.51
C LYS A 14 4.69 -3.68 12.60
N LEU A 15 4.07 -4.83 12.34
CA LEU A 15 4.01 -5.95 13.29
C LEU A 15 5.38 -6.63 13.46
N GLU A 16 6.13 -6.76 12.37
CA GLU A 16 7.47 -7.37 12.35
C GLU A 16 8.58 -6.43 12.83
N GLU A 17 8.24 -5.32 13.51
CA GLU A 17 9.19 -4.30 13.98
C GLU A 17 10.15 -3.77 12.88
N SER A 18 9.69 -3.80 11.62
CA SER A 18 10.43 -3.33 10.43
C SER A 18 9.64 -2.23 9.69
N PRO A 19 9.24 -1.14 10.38
CA PRO A 19 8.26 -0.20 9.86
C PRO A 19 8.76 0.44 8.57
N ARG A 20 7.99 0.27 7.49
CA ARG A 20 8.26 0.98 6.23
C ARG A 20 7.57 2.34 6.26
N LYS A 21 7.80 3.17 5.23
CA LYS A 21 6.98 4.36 4.99
C LYS A 21 5.92 4.02 3.95
N ALA A 22 4.68 4.49 4.13
CA ALA A 22 3.59 4.24 3.20
C ALA A 22 3.96 4.60 1.75
N LYS A 23 4.72 5.68 1.56
CA LYS A 23 5.23 6.07 0.24
C LYS A 23 6.07 4.99 -0.44
N HIS A 24 6.92 4.29 0.29
CA HIS A 24 7.78 3.25 -0.29
C HIS A 24 6.95 2.04 -0.71
N VAL A 25 5.99 1.62 0.12
CA VAL A 25 5.07 0.52 -0.22
C VAL A 25 4.27 0.87 -1.47
N LEU A 26 3.65 2.07 -1.50
CA LEU A 26 2.85 2.51 -2.65
C LEU A 26 3.66 2.64 -3.95
N ILE A 27 4.89 3.16 -3.89
CA ILE A 27 5.76 3.27 -5.07
C ILE A 27 6.12 1.88 -5.62
N VAL A 28 6.45 0.92 -4.76
CA VAL A 28 6.78 -0.45 -5.19
C VAL A 28 5.56 -1.11 -5.84
N PHE A 29 4.40 -1.02 -5.20
CA PHE A 29 3.16 -1.59 -5.74
C PHE A 29 2.74 -0.91 -7.06
N HIS A 30 2.92 0.41 -7.17
CA HIS A 30 2.68 1.12 -8.43
C HIS A 30 3.61 0.65 -9.55
N ARG A 31 4.91 0.49 -9.26
CA ARG A 31 5.89 -0.01 -10.24
C ARG A 31 5.57 -1.45 -10.67
N MET A 32 5.19 -2.31 -9.72
CA MET A 32 4.77 -3.68 -10.02
C MET A 32 3.54 -3.71 -10.93
N GLU A 33 2.58 -2.83 -10.69
CA GLU A 33 1.38 -2.68 -11.52
C GLU A 33 1.72 -2.21 -12.93
N CYS A 34 2.50 -1.13 -13.09
CA CYS A 34 2.94 -0.66 -14.40
C CYS A 34 3.62 -1.77 -15.20
N ARG A 35 4.53 -2.53 -14.56
CA ARG A 35 5.19 -3.66 -15.20
C ARG A 35 4.22 -4.76 -15.62
N ARG A 36 3.24 -5.09 -14.78
CA ARG A 36 2.24 -6.15 -15.07
C ARG A 36 1.31 -5.77 -16.22
N GLU A 37 1.01 -4.49 -16.36
CA GLU A 37 0.11 -3.95 -17.40
C GLU A 37 0.86 -3.50 -18.65
N ASN A 38 2.17 -3.73 -18.73
CA ASN A 38 3.07 -3.23 -19.79
C ASN A 38 2.98 -1.72 -20.01
N LEU A 39 2.66 -0.97 -18.94
CA LEU A 39 2.68 0.48 -18.93
C LEU A 39 4.10 0.99 -18.68
N PRO A 40 4.44 2.20 -19.17
CA PRO A 40 5.71 2.85 -18.84
C PRO A 40 5.88 2.94 -17.31
N ILE A 41 7.07 2.56 -16.82
CA ILE A 41 7.40 2.66 -15.39
C ILE A 41 7.66 4.14 -15.06
N GLN A 42 6.59 4.86 -14.77
CA GLN A 42 6.65 6.25 -14.34
C GLN A 42 6.79 6.34 -12.81
N HIS A 43 7.42 7.42 -12.35
CA HIS A 43 7.51 7.70 -10.93
C HIS A 43 6.14 8.13 -10.40
N LEU A 44 5.71 7.54 -9.27
CA LEU A 44 4.51 8.00 -8.58
C LEU A 44 4.82 9.31 -7.87
N ASP A 45 4.30 10.42 -8.39
CA ASP A 45 4.42 11.71 -7.74
C ASP A 45 3.67 11.74 -6.39
N ILE A 46 4.41 12.08 -5.33
CA ILE A 46 3.94 12.12 -3.94
C ILE A 46 3.00 13.30 -3.69
N PHE A 47 3.05 14.34 -4.53
CA PHE A 47 2.15 15.50 -4.44
C PHE A 47 0.89 15.32 -5.30
N SER A 48 0.83 14.27 -6.11
CA SER A 48 -0.33 13.99 -6.96
C SER A 48 -1.57 13.62 -6.14
N LYS A 49 -2.74 14.01 -6.65
CA LYS A 49 -4.04 13.58 -6.11
C LYS A 49 -4.15 12.06 -6.01
N LYS A 50 -3.62 11.35 -7.02
CA LYS A 50 -3.57 9.89 -7.07
C LYS A 50 -2.85 9.29 -5.85
N TYR A 51 -1.69 9.84 -5.49
CA TYR A 51 -0.96 9.36 -4.31
C TYR A 51 -1.74 9.61 -3.02
N LEU A 52 -2.36 10.78 -2.88
CA LEU A 52 -3.17 11.11 -1.70
C LEU A 52 -4.34 10.13 -1.54
N GLU A 53 -5.05 9.83 -2.62
CA GLU A 53 -6.13 8.85 -2.65
C GLU A 53 -5.63 7.44 -2.28
N LEU A 54 -4.52 6.99 -2.88
CA LEU A 54 -3.92 5.69 -2.56
C LEU A 54 -3.51 5.59 -1.08
N LYS A 55 -2.98 6.66 -0.49
CA LYS A 55 -2.61 6.72 0.92
C LYS A 55 -3.84 6.67 1.83
N MET A 56 -4.92 7.36 1.49
CA MET A 56 -6.19 7.29 2.23
C MET A 56 -6.78 5.88 2.18
N ASP A 57 -6.78 5.27 1.00
CA ASP A 57 -7.27 3.90 0.80
C ASP A 57 -6.44 2.86 1.56
N LEU A 58 -5.11 3.04 1.60
CA LEU A 58 -4.20 2.19 2.37
C LEU A 58 -4.59 2.19 3.85
N ASN A 59 -4.79 3.38 4.45
CA ASN A 59 -5.19 3.55 5.85
C ASN A 59 -6.59 2.98 6.12
N ARG A 60 -7.54 3.16 5.18
CA ARG A 60 -8.90 2.62 5.31
C ARG A 60 -8.86 1.09 5.31
N THR A 61 -8.16 0.51 4.35
CA THR A 61 -8.05 -0.94 4.18
C THR A 61 -7.32 -1.58 5.37
N GLU A 62 -6.29 -0.93 5.90
CA GLU A 62 -5.62 -1.38 7.13
C GLU A 62 -6.61 -1.55 8.30
N ARG A 63 -7.46 -0.54 8.54
CA ARG A 63 -8.47 -0.62 9.61
C ARG A 63 -9.47 -1.76 9.38
N HIS A 64 -9.83 -2.02 8.13
CA HIS A 64 -10.67 -3.16 7.80
C HIS A 64 -9.95 -4.48 8.10
N LEU A 65 -8.69 -4.63 7.67
CA LEU A 65 -7.89 -5.83 7.93
C LEU A 65 -7.78 -6.14 9.43
N LEU A 66 -7.47 -5.14 10.24
CA LEU A 66 -7.38 -5.31 11.70
C LEU A 66 -8.71 -5.76 12.30
N LYS A 67 -9.84 -5.19 11.86
CA LYS A 67 -11.18 -5.58 12.33
C LYS A 67 -11.53 -7.01 11.93
N GLU A 68 -11.31 -7.37 10.66
CA GLU A 68 -11.62 -8.71 10.15
C GLU A 68 -10.73 -9.79 10.79
N MET A 69 -9.49 -9.46 11.14
CA MET A 69 -8.58 -10.37 11.85
C MET A 69 -8.79 -10.37 13.37
N GLY A 70 -9.76 -9.59 13.90
CA GLY A 70 -10.02 -9.51 15.33
C GLY A 70 -8.87 -8.93 16.15
N PHE A 71 -8.01 -8.12 15.53
CA PHE A 71 -6.75 -7.60 16.11
C PHE A 71 -5.79 -8.70 16.60
N ILE A 72 -6.01 -9.95 16.17
CA ILE A 72 -5.08 -11.06 16.33
C ILE A 72 -4.18 -11.03 15.08
N CYS A 73 -3.15 -10.20 15.13
CA CYS A 73 -2.18 -10.07 14.06
C CYS A 73 -0.78 -10.37 14.57
#